data_AF-A0AAV0Y8U8-F1
#
_entry.id   AF-A0AAV0Y8U8-F1
#
_cell.length_a   1.000
_cell.length_b   1.000
_cell.length_c   1.000
_cell.angle_alpha   90.00
_cell.angle_beta   90.00
_cell.angle_gamma   90.00
#
_symmetry.space_group_name_H-M   'P 1'
#
loop_
_entity.id
_entity.type
_entity.pdbx_description
1 polymer ?
#
loop_
_entity_poly.entity_id
_entity_poly.type
_entity_poly.pdbx_seq_one_letter_code
_entity_poly.pdbx_strand_id
1 'polypeptide(L)'
;MFSGYEDFGDLIDSKNILHCNQALVIMLKGIKHSWKQVIGYFFSSGPISGVKLKTIISSTIQKISSINLIPKVIICDQGTNNQQLRKLFGVTINEPWITYENNKIFFMYDTPQLLKSVRNNFKKYDFKHQNEIYSWTDIVAFYNLDKDKVPRLAPKLKEIHIKLPPFSPMRVCLAAQTFSRTVSSAILKLVSNNQLCSKAVYTAKFIKLLDDLFDVFNSASFDECKKPLSENTIHWKLLNEALQFFNELEIKNA
;
A
#
# COMPACT_ATOMS: atom_id res chain seq x y z
N MET A 1 -22.45 12.55 -7.36
CA MET A 1 -21.94 13.94 -7.34
C MET A 1 -22.55 14.57 -6.10
N PHE A 2 -21.72 15.09 -5.17
CA PHE A 2 -22.20 15.83 -4.02
C PHE A 2 -21.95 17.32 -4.27
N SER A 3 -22.82 18.17 -3.75
CA SER A 3 -22.71 19.63 -3.85
C SER A 3 -22.94 20.22 -2.46
N GLY A 4 -22.09 21.16 -2.07
CA GLY A 4 -22.17 21.81 -0.79
C GLY A 4 -21.02 22.79 -0.59
N TYR A 5 -20.83 23.19 0.65
CA TYR A 5 -19.75 24.08 1.04
C TYR A 5 -18.72 23.34 1.90
N GLU A 6 -17.53 23.91 1.98
CA GLU A 6 -16.51 23.49 2.94
C GLU A 6 -17.10 23.56 4.36
N ASP A 7 -17.00 22.46 5.09
CA ASP A 7 -17.55 22.30 6.43
C ASP A 7 -16.67 21.33 7.23
N PHE A 8 -16.06 21.86 8.27
CA PHE A 8 -15.24 21.13 9.22
C PHE A 8 -15.90 20.99 10.61
N GLY A 9 -17.17 21.38 10.72
CA GLY A 9 -17.90 21.54 11.98
C GLY A 9 -17.21 22.54 12.91
N ASP A 10 -17.50 22.40 14.21
CA ASP A 10 -16.94 23.27 15.27
C ASP A 10 -15.44 23.08 15.51
N LEU A 11 -14.79 22.18 14.77
CA LEU A 11 -13.36 21.88 14.95
C LEU A 11 -12.47 22.95 14.32
N ILE A 12 -12.93 23.61 13.25
CA ILE A 12 -12.13 24.50 12.43
C ILE A 12 -13.02 25.63 11.89
N ASP A 13 -12.75 26.86 12.34
CA ASP A 13 -13.44 28.04 11.84
C ASP A 13 -13.27 28.18 10.33
N SER A 14 -14.40 28.14 9.62
CA SER A 14 -14.48 28.26 8.17
C SER A 14 -15.02 29.65 7.84
N LYS A 15 -14.12 30.63 7.64
CA LYS A 15 -14.51 32.03 7.38
C LYS A 15 -15.02 32.27 5.95
N ASN A 16 -14.69 31.37 5.02
CA ASN A 16 -14.98 31.53 3.60
C ASN A 16 -15.98 30.47 3.13
N ILE A 17 -17.01 30.92 2.41
CA ILE A 17 -17.98 30.04 1.76
C ILE A 17 -17.35 29.52 0.45
N LEU A 18 -16.66 28.38 0.55
CA LEU A 18 -16.04 27.72 -0.61
C LEU A 18 -16.85 26.50 -1.03
N HIS A 19 -17.03 26.28 -2.33
CA HIS A 19 -17.65 25.07 -2.83
C HIS A 19 -16.77 23.85 -2.55
N CYS A 20 -17.34 22.82 -1.93
CA CYS A 20 -16.59 21.60 -1.67
C CYS A 20 -16.48 20.73 -2.93
N ASN A 21 -15.35 20.03 -3.06
CA ASN A 21 -15.10 19.06 -4.13
C ASN A 21 -14.45 17.76 -3.62
N GLN A 22 -14.19 17.69 -2.31
CA GLN A 22 -13.66 16.52 -1.62
C GLN A 22 -14.44 16.26 -0.33
N ALA A 23 -14.46 15.00 0.07
CA ALA A 23 -15.05 14.56 1.33
C ALA A 23 -14.05 13.65 2.05
N LEU A 24 -13.66 14.03 3.26
CA LEU A 24 -12.97 13.15 4.18
C LEU A 24 -13.99 12.32 4.92
N VAL A 25 -13.76 11.02 5.01
CA VAL A 25 -14.62 10.09 5.76
C VAL A 25 -13.76 9.38 6.79
N ILE A 26 -14.23 9.34 8.04
CA ILE A 26 -13.60 8.59 9.12
C ILE A 26 -14.46 7.39 9.44
N MET A 27 -13.85 6.21 9.33
CA MET A 27 -14.50 4.93 9.57
C MET A 27 -13.79 4.18 10.68
N LEU A 28 -14.55 3.63 11.62
CA LEU A 28 -14.08 2.62 12.56
C LEU A 28 -14.29 1.24 11.98
N LYS A 29 -13.32 0.37 12.24
CA LYS A 29 -13.39 -1.05 11.90
C LYS A 29 -13.00 -1.86 13.12
N GLY A 30 -13.84 -2.81 13.50
CA GLY A 30 -13.52 -3.78 14.54
C GLY A 30 -12.34 -4.66 14.12
N ILE A 31 -11.37 -4.84 15.03
CA ILE A 31 -10.21 -5.71 14.79
C ILE A 31 -10.58 -7.17 15.05
N LYS A 32 -11.20 -7.45 16.20
CA LYS A 32 -11.62 -8.80 16.61
C LYS A 32 -12.97 -9.20 16.00
N HIS A 33 -13.89 -8.25 15.90
CA HIS A 33 -15.26 -8.49 15.45
C HIS A 33 -15.50 -7.80 14.12
N SER A 34 -16.22 -8.46 13.21
CA SER A 34 -16.50 -7.96 11.87
C SER A 34 -17.61 -6.90 11.90
N TRP A 35 -17.23 -5.67 12.25
CA TRP A 35 -18.10 -4.50 12.15
C TRP A 35 -17.32 -3.30 11.60
N LYS A 36 -18.04 -2.40 10.95
CA LYS A 36 -17.51 -1.13 10.47
C LYS A 36 -18.59 -0.05 10.57
N GLN A 37 -18.19 1.16 10.91
CA GLN A 37 -19.10 2.28 11.03
C GLN A 37 -18.41 3.57 10.61
N VAL A 38 -19.06 4.36 9.75
CA VAL A 38 -18.63 5.74 9.50
C VAL A 38 -19.05 6.58 10.70
N ILE A 39 -18.11 7.26 11.32
CA ILE A 39 -18.32 8.03 12.55
C ILE A 39 -18.23 9.55 12.33
N GLY A 40 -17.78 9.97 11.15
CA GLY A 40 -17.67 11.37 10.80
C GLY A 40 -17.30 11.56 9.33
N TYR A 41 -17.70 12.71 8.80
CA TYR A 41 -17.32 13.19 7.49
C TYR A 41 -17.07 14.69 7.53
N PHE A 42 -16.21 15.19 6.65
CA PHE A 42 -15.88 16.61 6.53
C PHE A 42 -15.77 16.97 5.05
N PHE A 43 -16.32 18.12 4.67
CA PHE A 43 -16.28 18.60 3.29
C PHE A 43 -15.20 19.65 3.13
N SER A 44 -14.41 19.55 2.06
CA SER A 44 -13.32 20.49 1.81
C SER A 44 -13.30 20.97 0.37
N SER A 45 -12.87 22.23 0.21
CA SER A 45 -12.49 22.78 -1.08
C SER A 45 -11.02 22.44 -1.34
N GLY A 46 -10.80 21.33 -2.02
CA GLY A 46 -9.47 20.78 -2.28
C GLY A 46 -8.91 19.95 -1.11
N PRO A 47 -7.63 19.56 -1.20
CA PRO A 47 -6.99 18.70 -0.20
C PRO A 47 -6.94 19.33 1.19
N ILE A 48 -7.39 18.58 2.20
CA ILE A 48 -7.28 18.99 3.61
C ILE A 48 -5.81 18.99 4.03
N SER A 49 -5.32 20.08 4.61
CA SER A 49 -3.94 20.18 5.09
C SER A 49 -3.65 19.20 6.23
N GLY A 50 -2.39 18.79 6.39
CA GLY A 50 -1.99 17.90 7.48
C GLY A 50 -2.30 18.47 8.88
N VAL A 51 -2.30 19.80 9.03
CA VAL A 51 -2.65 20.48 10.28
C VAL A 51 -4.14 20.32 10.58
N LYS A 52 -5.02 20.60 9.62
CA LYS A 52 -6.47 20.38 9.77
C LYS A 52 -6.78 18.90 10.04
N LEU A 53 -6.11 17.98 9.33
CA LEU A 53 -6.22 16.54 9.58
C LEU A 53 -5.81 16.16 11.01
N LYS A 54 -4.73 16.74 11.55
CA LYS A 54 -4.29 16.46 12.93
C LYS A 54 -5.34 16.88 13.95
N THR A 55 -5.98 18.04 13.78
CA THR A 55 -7.08 18.48 14.64
C THR A 55 -8.25 17.50 14.58
N ILE A 56 -8.68 17.13 13.37
CA ILE A 56 -9.77 16.21 13.13
C ILE A 56 -9.50 14.83 13.76
N ILE A 57 -8.33 14.24 13.50
CA ILE A 57 -7.97 12.91 14.01
C ILE A 57 -7.77 12.93 15.53
N SER A 58 -7.16 13.97 16.09
CA SER A 58 -7.02 14.12 17.55
C SER A 58 -8.38 14.20 18.25
N SER A 59 -9.29 15.03 17.73
CA SER A 59 -10.67 15.12 18.26
C SER A 59 -11.41 13.79 18.13
N THR A 60 -11.20 13.09 17.02
CA THR A 60 -11.81 11.78 16.80
C THR A 60 -11.32 10.75 17.82
N ILE A 61 -10.01 10.69 18.07
CA ILE A 61 -9.44 9.81 19.11
C ILE A 61 -10.05 10.11 20.47
N GLN A 62 -10.14 11.39 20.86
CA GLN A 62 -10.77 11.80 22.12
C GLN A 62 -12.23 11.32 22.24
N LYS A 63 -13.04 11.53 21.19
CA LYS A 63 -14.46 11.11 21.16
C LYS A 63 -14.66 9.60 21.19
N ILE A 64 -13.75 8.83 20.59
CA ILE A 64 -13.81 7.37 20.60
C ILE A 64 -13.37 6.84 21.97
N SER A 65 -12.32 7.40 22.55
CA SER A 65 -11.83 7.02 23.88
C SER A 65 -12.86 7.34 24.98
N SER A 66 -13.62 8.44 24.86
CA SER A 66 -14.64 8.80 25.85
C SER A 66 -15.82 7.81 25.95
N ILE A 67 -16.02 6.98 24.93
CA ILE A 67 -16.99 5.88 24.93
C ILE A 67 -16.33 4.52 25.18
N ASN A 68 -15.13 4.52 25.76
CA ASN A 68 -14.33 3.33 26.09
C ASN A 68 -13.94 2.45 24.89
N LEU A 69 -13.95 2.99 23.68
CA LEU A 69 -13.34 2.34 22.53
C LEU A 69 -11.88 2.77 22.44
N ILE A 70 -10.96 1.80 22.48
CA ILE A 70 -9.52 2.10 22.43
C ILE A 70 -9.02 1.91 21.00
N PRO A 71 -8.79 2.99 20.22
CA PRO A 71 -8.19 2.87 18.89
C PRO A 71 -6.79 2.24 19.01
N LYS A 72 -6.47 1.31 18.11
CA LYS A 72 -5.16 0.62 18.09
C LYS A 72 -4.31 0.97 16.87
N VAL A 73 -4.95 1.36 15.77
CA VAL A 73 -4.25 1.69 14.53
C VAL A 73 -5.00 2.77 13.77
N ILE A 74 -4.26 3.72 13.19
CA ILE A 74 -4.71 4.68 12.18
C ILE A 74 -4.17 4.18 10.84
N ILE A 75 -5.06 4.04 9.85
CA ILE A 75 -4.70 3.61 8.49
C ILE A 75 -5.12 4.69 7.51
N CYS A 76 -4.21 5.13 6.65
CA CYS A 76 -4.47 6.09 5.58
C CYS A 76 -3.65 5.79 4.32
N ASP A 77 -3.91 6.52 3.23
CA ASP A 77 -3.07 6.44 2.04
C ASP A 77 -1.77 7.25 2.18
N GLN A 78 -0.91 7.20 1.15
CA GLN A 78 0.35 7.94 1.11
C GLN A 78 0.22 9.37 0.55
N GLY A 79 -0.96 9.99 0.58
CA GLY A 79 -1.16 11.37 0.16
C GLY A 79 -0.25 12.34 0.91
N THR A 80 0.19 13.43 0.27
CA THR A 80 1.16 14.39 0.86
C THR A 80 0.69 14.97 2.19
N ASN A 81 -0.61 15.22 2.31
CA ASN A 81 -1.30 15.67 3.51
C ASN A 81 -1.33 14.59 4.62
N ASN A 82 -1.47 13.30 4.28
CA ASN A 82 -1.34 12.20 5.23
C ASN A 82 0.10 11.95 5.68
N GLN A 83 1.08 12.16 4.79
CA GLN A 83 2.49 12.16 5.16
C GLN A 83 2.83 13.33 6.10
N GLN A 84 2.27 14.51 5.86
CA GLN A 84 2.39 15.65 6.76
C GLN A 84 1.73 15.37 8.12
N LEU A 85 0.54 14.77 8.14
CA LEU A 85 -0.14 14.32 9.36
C LEU A 85 0.76 13.40 10.18
N ARG A 86 1.33 12.37 9.56
CA ARG A 86 2.27 11.44 10.20
C ARG A 86 3.44 12.18 10.86
N LYS A 87 4.05 13.15 10.16
CA LYS A 87 5.15 13.98 10.69
C LYS A 87 4.68 14.85 11.86
N LEU A 88 3.52 15.49 11.75
CA LEU A 88 2.95 16.34 12.81
C LEU A 88 2.58 15.56 14.07
N PHE A 89 2.32 14.26 13.94
CA PHE A 89 2.13 13.35 15.05
C PHE A 89 3.44 12.82 15.66
N GLY A 90 4.60 13.14 15.08
CA GLY A 90 5.89 12.66 15.57
C GLY A 90 6.16 11.18 15.26
N VAL A 91 5.38 10.55 14.38
CA VAL A 91 5.53 9.13 14.05
C VAL A 91 6.82 8.93 13.25
N THR A 92 7.70 8.07 13.76
CA THR A 92 8.97 7.71 13.12
C THR A 92 9.03 6.22 12.77
N ILE A 93 10.18 5.74 12.30
CA ILE A 93 10.42 4.30 12.07
C ILE A 93 10.59 3.56 13.40
N ASN A 94 11.25 4.19 14.38
CA ASN A 94 11.50 3.62 15.71
C ASN A 94 10.28 3.75 16.62
N GLU A 95 9.47 4.79 16.40
CA GLU A 95 8.22 5.05 17.10
C GLU A 95 7.06 5.16 16.09
N PRO A 96 6.62 4.02 15.50
CA PRO A 96 5.54 3.98 14.52
C PRO A 96 4.14 4.09 15.16
N TRP A 97 4.02 4.84 16.25
CA TRP A 97 2.78 5.04 16.99
C TRP A 97 2.71 6.45 17.55
N ILE A 98 1.50 6.86 17.91
CA ILE A 98 1.25 7.99 18.82
C ILE A 98 0.85 7.45 20.19
N THR A 99 1.09 8.25 21.23
CA THR A 99 0.67 7.94 22.59
C THR A 99 -0.55 8.80 22.95
N TYR A 100 -1.63 8.16 23.39
CA TYR A 100 -2.83 8.81 23.90
C TYR A 100 -3.30 8.08 25.16
N GLU A 101 -3.41 8.78 26.30
CA GLU A 101 -3.81 8.19 27.60
C GLU A 101 -3.08 6.87 27.91
N ASN A 102 -1.75 6.87 27.82
CA ASN A 102 -0.86 5.70 28.00
C ASN A 102 -1.08 4.53 27.03
N ASN A 103 -1.92 4.69 26.02
CA ASN A 103 -2.13 3.72 24.95
C ASN A 103 -1.33 4.10 23.71
N LYS A 104 -0.69 3.10 23.09
CA LYS A 104 -0.08 3.23 21.77
C LYS A 104 -1.14 3.04 20.69
N ILE A 105 -1.23 4.01 19.78
CA ILE A 105 -2.04 3.93 18.57
C ILE A 105 -1.08 3.91 17.39
N PHE A 106 -0.93 2.76 16.74
CA PHE A 106 -0.01 2.59 15.62
C PHE A 106 -0.47 3.39 14.40
N PHE A 107 0.47 3.82 13.57
CA PHE A 107 0.18 4.54 12.33
C PHE A 107 0.72 3.74 11.15
N MET A 108 -0.17 3.36 10.23
CA MET A 108 0.17 2.54 9.06
C MET A 108 -0.38 3.15 7.78
N TYR A 109 0.31 2.91 6.68
CA TYR A 109 -0.24 3.17 5.36
C TYR A 109 -0.98 1.95 4.84
N ASP A 110 -1.98 2.18 3.99
CA ASP A 110 -2.76 1.13 3.34
C ASP A 110 -1.89 0.26 2.41
N THR A 111 -1.68 -1.00 2.79
CA THR A 111 -0.79 -1.95 2.09
C THR A 111 -1.10 -2.07 0.59
N PRO A 112 -2.35 -2.29 0.13
CA PRO A 112 -2.66 -2.27 -1.30
C PRO A 112 -2.25 -0.99 -2.04
N GLN A 113 -2.29 0.18 -1.39
CA GLN A 113 -1.78 1.41 -1.98
C GLN A 113 -0.25 1.43 -2.06
N LEU A 114 0.44 0.87 -1.07
CA LEU A 114 1.90 0.69 -1.10
C LEU A 114 2.32 -0.18 -2.29
N LEU A 115 1.66 -1.33 -2.51
CA LEU A 115 1.95 -2.23 -3.63
C LEU A 115 1.77 -1.51 -4.98
N LYS A 116 0.70 -0.71 -5.10
CA LYS A 116 0.46 0.14 -6.27
C LYS A 116 1.56 1.18 -6.46
N SER A 117 2.01 1.85 -5.39
CA SER A 117 3.12 2.82 -5.44
C SER A 117 4.42 2.14 -5.89
N VAL A 118 4.77 0.98 -5.34
CA VAL A 118 5.93 0.18 -5.76
C VAL A 118 5.84 -0.13 -7.25
N ARG A 119 4.67 -0.59 -7.74
CA ARG A 119 4.47 -0.89 -9.16
C ARG A 119 4.63 0.34 -10.07
N ASN A 120 4.10 1.48 -9.65
CA ASN A 120 4.22 2.72 -10.42
C ASN A 120 5.66 3.23 -10.48
N ASN A 121 6.43 3.10 -9.40
CA ASN A 121 7.84 3.45 -9.36
C ASN A 121 8.68 2.45 -10.16
N PHE A 122 8.43 1.14 -10.00
CA PHE A 122 9.16 0.09 -10.69
C PHE A 122 9.03 0.18 -12.20
N LYS A 123 7.87 0.63 -12.71
CA LYS A 123 7.71 0.91 -14.15
C LYS A 123 8.60 2.05 -14.65
N LYS A 124 8.88 3.06 -13.81
CA LYS A 124 9.64 4.26 -14.19
C LYS A 124 11.14 4.08 -13.95
N TYR A 125 11.49 3.34 -12.92
CA TYR A 125 12.84 3.25 -12.38
C TYR A 125 13.21 1.80 -12.16
N ASP A 126 14.46 1.46 -12.44
CA ASP A 126 15.01 0.19 -12.01
C ASP A 126 15.36 0.27 -10.52
N PHE A 127 15.29 -0.86 -9.84
CA PHE A 127 15.78 -0.98 -8.47
C PHE A 127 17.08 -1.77 -8.45
N LYS A 128 17.91 -1.51 -7.44
CA LYS A 128 19.17 -2.20 -7.23
C LYS A 128 19.32 -2.57 -5.77
N HIS A 129 19.76 -3.80 -5.53
CA HIS A 129 20.20 -4.26 -4.21
C HIS A 129 21.53 -4.96 -4.42
N GLN A 130 22.59 -4.47 -3.78
CA GLN A 130 23.96 -4.95 -4.00
C GLN A 130 24.35 -4.96 -5.50
N ASN A 131 24.61 -6.12 -6.10
CA ASN A 131 24.92 -6.27 -7.53
C ASN A 131 23.74 -6.76 -8.38
N GLU A 132 22.55 -6.90 -7.77
CA GLU A 132 21.33 -7.34 -8.43
C GLU A 132 20.55 -6.13 -8.94
N ILE A 133 20.06 -6.22 -10.18
CA ILE A 133 19.20 -5.21 -10.79
C ILE A 133 17.84 -5.83 -11.04
N TYR A 134 16.80 -5.14 -10.57
CA TYR A 134 15.40 -5.47 -10.79
C TYR A 134 14.87 -4.47 -11.82
N SER A 135 14.33 -4.97 -12.93
CA SER A 135 13.88 -4.09 -14.01
C SER A 135 12.48 -4.44 -14.50
N TRP A 136 11.69 -3.40 -14.76
CA TRP A 136 10.41 -3.54 -15.45
C TRP A 136 10.55 -4.15 -16.84
N THR A 137 11.70 -3.95 -17.49
CA THR A 137 11.98 -4.48 -18.83
C THR A 137 11.94 -6.01 -18.85
N ASP A 138 12.31 -6.70 -17.77
CA ASP A 138 12.20 -8.15 -17.64
C ASP A 138 10.72 -8.60 -17.69
N ILE A 139 9.82 -7.85 -17.05
CA ILE A 139 8.37 -8.11 -17.07
C ILE A 139 7.82 -7.89 -18.48
N VAL A 140 8.27 -6.85 -19.18
CA VAL A 140 7.88 -6.58 -20.57
C VAL A 140 8.35 -7.68 -21.52
N ALA A 141 9.61 -8.11 -21.39
CA ALA A 141 10.18 -9.18 -22.17
C ALA A 141 9.45 -10.51 -21.93
N PHE A 142 9.18 -10.85 -20.66
CA PHE A 142 8.34 -11.99 -20.30
C PHE A 142 6.96 -11.90 -20.95
N TYR A 143 6.26 -10.77 -20.81
CA TYR A 143 4.92 -10.60 -21.38
C TYR A 143 4.92 -10.80 -22.90
N ASN A 144 5.90 -10.25 -23.61
CA ASN A 144 6.00 -10.40 -25.06
C ASN A 144 6.24 -11.85 -25.51
N LEU A 145 6.96 -12.65 -24.72
CA LEU A 145 7.16 -14.08 -24.99
C LEU A 145 5.95 -14.95 -24.62
N ASP A 146 5.11 -14.49 -23.71
CA ASP A 146 3.96 -15.25 -23.18
C ASP A 146 2.63 -14.90 -23.84
N LYS A 147 2.45 -13.66 -24.32
CA LYS A 147 1.13 -13.12 -24.73
C LYS A 147 0.41 -13.93 -25.81
N ASP A 148 1.16 -14.55 -26.72
CA ASP A 148 0.62 -15.29 -27.88
C ASP A 148 0.71 -16.83 -27.69
N LYS A 149 1.17 -17.31 -26.53
CA LYS A 149 1.28 -18.75 -26.25
C LYS A 149 -0.05 -19.37 -25.87
N VAL A 150 -0.21 -20.65 -26.19
CA VAL A 150 -1.37 -21.46 -25.79
C VAL A 150 -0.86 -22.80 -25.22
N PRO A 151 -1.03 -23.08 -23.92
CA PRO A 151 -1.53 -22.17 -22.88
C PRO A 151 -0.51 -21.08 -22.50
N ARG A 152 -1.01 -19.95 -22.01
CA ARG A 152 -0.18 -18.90 -21.40
C ARG A 152 0.26 -19.30 -20.00
N LEU A 153 1.49 -18.95 -19.63
CA LEU A 153 2.04 -19.14 -18.28
C LEU A 153 1.44 -18.16 -17.26
N ALA A 154 1.15 -16.91 -17.66
CA ALA A 154 0.55 -15.90 -16.80
C ALA A 154 -0.69 -15.25 -17.45
N PRO A 155 -1.83 -15.97 -17.54
CA PRO A 155 -3.02 -15.52 -18.29
C PRO A 155 -3.66 -14.23 -17.74
N LYS A 156 -3.46 -13.90 -16.45
CA LYS A 156 -3.94 -12.65 -15.84
C LYS A 156 -3.09 -11.45 -16.23
N LEU A 157 -1.83 -11.64 -16.61
CA LEU A 157 -0.96 -10.56 -17.06
C LEU A 157 -1.35 -10.19 -18.50
N LYS A 158 -1.99 -9.03 -18.64
CA LYS A 158 -2.50 -8.47 -19.90
C LYS A 158 -1.77 -7.19 -20.26
N GLU A 159 -1.90 -6.75 -21.52
CA GLU A 159 -1.28 -5.52 -22.02
C GLU A 159 -1.51 -4.29 -21.14
N ILE A 160 -2.71 -4.14 -20.56
CA ILE A 160 -3.03 -3.05 -19.62
C ILE A 160 -2.06 -2.95 -18.43
N HIS A 161 -1.51 -4.07 -17.97
CA HIS A 161 -0.52 -4.12 -16.89
C HIS A 161 0.82 -3.55 -17.31
N ILE A 162 1.16 -3.70 -18.59
CA ILE A 162 2.43 -3.26 -19.17
C ILE A 162 2.33 -1.80 -19.60
N LYS A 163 1.31 -1.46 -20.39
CA LYS A 163 1.11 -0.10 -20.94
C LYS A 163 0.64 0.90 -19.89
N LEU A 164 -0.14 0.45 -18.91
CA LEU A 164 -0.75 1.30 -17.87
C LEU A 164 -1.36 2.61 -18.42
N PRO A 165 -2.39 2.51 -19.29
CA PRO A 165 -3.10 3.68 -19.81
C PRO A 165 -3.75 4.52 -18.70
N PRO A 166 -4.27 5.74 -18.98
CA PRO A 166 -4.89 6.61 -17.98
C PRO A 166 -5.82 5.87 -17.00
N PHE A 167 -5.81 6.30 -15.74
CA PHE A 167 -6.54 5.70 -14.60
C PHE A 167 -6.08 4.29 -14.16
N SER A 168 -5.48 3.49 -15.04
CA SER A 168 -4.96 2.17 -14.65
C SER A 168 -3.80 2.21 -13.63
N PRO A 169 -2.96 3.27 -13.54
CA PRO A 169 -2.01 3.43 -12.44
C PRO A 169 -2.66 3.48 -11.05
N MET A 170 -3.94 3.84 -10.95
CA MET A 170 -4.69 3.89 -9.69
C MET A 170 -5.26 2.52 -9.28
N ARG A 171 -5.32 1.54 -10.21
CA ARG A 171 -5.91 0.23 -9.95
C ARG A 171 -4.95 -0.69 -9.20
N VAL A 172 -5.24 -0.90 -7.93
CA VAL A 172 -4.52 -1.83 -7.04
C VAL A 172 -4.53 -3.27 -7.60
N CYS A 173 -5.66 -3.73 -8.15
CA CYS A 173 -5.77 -5.09 -8.67
C CYS A 173 -4.78 -5.39 -9.80
N LEU A 174 -4.43 -4.40 -10.62
CA LEU A 174 -3.40 -4.57 -11.65
C LEU A 174 -2.01 -4.69 -11.02
N ALA A 175 -1.72 -3.96 -9.94
CA ALA A 175 -0.45 -4.09 -9.23
C ALA A 175 -0.29 -5.49 -8.62
N ALA A 176 -1.32 -5.99 -7.94
CA ALA A 176 -1.32 -7.35 -7.38
C ALA A 176 -1.20 -8.45 -8.44
N GLN A 177 -1.83 -8.27 -9.61
CA GLN A 177 -1.69 -9.24 -10.72
C GLN A 177 -0.30 -9.22 -11.36
N THR A 178 0.31 -8.03 -11.52
CA THR A 178 1.68 -7.89 -11.99
C THR A 178 2.67 -8.54 -11.03
N PHE A 179 2.51 -8.27 -9.73
CA PHE A 179 3.38 -8.80 -8.68
C PHE A 179 2.84 -10.09 -8.07
N SER A 180 2.48 -11.05 -8.94
CA SER A 180 1.92 -12.33 -8.48
C SER A 180 2.93 -13.47 -8.52
N ARG A 181 2.73 -14.47 -7.66
CA ARG A 181 3.49 -15.73 -7.69
C ARG A 181 3.56 -16.35 -9.08
N THR A 182 2.43 -16.35 -9.80
CA THR A 182 2.34 -16.90 -11.17
C THR A 182 3.30 -16.20 -12.12
N VAL A 183 3.41 -14.87 -12.07
CA VAL A 183 4.35 -14.10 -12.91
C VAL A 183 5.79 -14.44 -12.53
N SER A 184 6.11 -14.48 -11.23
CA SER A 184 7.44 -14.89 -10.76
C SER A 184 7.85 -16.27 -11.26
N SER A 185 7.01 -17.30 -11.04
CA SER A 185 7.28 -18.67 -11.48
C SER A 185 7.41 -18.79 -13.00
N ALA A 186 6.60 -18.05 -13.76
CA ALA A 186 6.66 -18.04 -15.21
C ALA A 186 7.97 -17.43 -15.74
N ILE A 187 8.44 -16.33 -15.15
CA ILE A 187 9.74 -15.73 -15.48
C ILE A 187 10.87 -16.73 -15.20
N LEU A 188 10.89 -17.34 -14.00
CA LEU A 188 11.89 -18.37 -13.65
C LEU A 188 11.89 -19.54 -14.64
N LYS A 189 10.71 -19.99 -15.07
CA LYS A 189 10.59 -21.07 -16.06
C LYS A 189 11.17 -20.71 -17.43
N LEU A 190 10.97 -19.48 -17.90
CA LEU A 190 11.55 -19.04 -19.17
C LEU A 190 13.07 -18.86 -19.06
N VAL A 191 13.58 -18.39 -17.91
CA VAL A 191 15.03 -18.32 -17.66
C VAL A 191 15.64 -19.72 -17.63
N SER A 192 15.05 -20.69 -16.93
CA SER A 192 15.58 -22.06 -16.88
C SER A 192 15.61 -22.74 -18.25
N ASN A 193 14.74 -22.31 -19.17
CA ASN A 193 14.69 -22.79 -20.54
C ASN A 193 15.58 -21.95 -21.50
N ASN A 194 16.40 -21.04 -20.99
CA ASN A 194 17.23 -20.11 -21.77
C ASN A 194 16.44 -19.23 -22.77
N GLN A 195 15.16 -18.96 -22.50
CA GLN A 195 14.29 -18.13 -23.35
C GLN A 195 14.24 -16.66 -22.89
N LEU A 196 14.73 -16.38 -21.68
CA LEU A 196 14.80 -15.04 -21.10
C LEU A 196 16.18 -14.84 -20.47
N CYS A 197 16.65 -13.59 -20.39
CA CYS A 197 17.93 -13.23 -19.80
C CYS A 197 18.09 -13.83 -18.39
N SER A 198 19.26 -14.40 -18.08
CA SER A 198 19.54 -15.01 -16.78
C SER A 198 19.38 -14.05 -15.61
N LYS A 199 19.62 -12.75 -15.84
CA LYS A 199 19.44 -11.68 -14.83
C LYS A 199 17.97 -11.47 -14.43
N ALA A 200 17.00 -11.89 -15.23
CA ALA A 200 15.58 -11.78 -14.91
C ALA A 200 15.16 -12.61 -13.69
N VAL A 201 16.01 -13.54 -13.22
CA VAL A 201 15.83 -14.26 -11.94
C VAL A 201 15.73 -13.30 -10.77
N TYR A 202 16.49 -12.20 -10.78
CA TYR A 202 16.44 -11.20 -9.70
C TYR A 202 15.05 -10.54 -9.66
N THR A 203 14.56 -10.07 -10.81
CA THR A 203 13.20 -9.52 -10.93
C THR A 203 12.14 -10.54 -10.51
N ALA A 204 12.28 -11.82 -10.88
CA ALA A 204 11.34 -12.85 -10.45
C ALA A 204 11.32 -13.06 -8.92
N LYS A 205 12.49 -13.07 -8.27
CA LYS A 205 12.61 -13.17 -6.80
C LYS A 205 12.01 -11.95 -6.11
N PHE A 206 12.25 -10.75 -6.64
CA PHE A 206 11.64 -9.52 -6.13
C PHE A 206 10.11 -9.54 -6.23
N ILE A 207 9.57 -9.99 -7.37
CA ILE A 207 8.12 -10.16 -7.53
C ILE A 207 7.55 -11.14 -6.49
N LYS A 208 8.24 -12.26 -6.25
CA LYS A 208 7.83 -13.23 -5.23
C LYS A 208 7.86 -12.63 -3.82
N LEU A 209 8.90 -11.87 -3.47
CA LEU A 209 8.99 -11.16 -2.19
C LEU A 209 7.78 -10.24 -1.98
N LEU A 210 7.42 -9.46 -3.00
CA LEU A 210 6.25 -8.56 -2.94
C LEU A 210 4.92 -9.31 -2.83
N ASP A 211 4.74 -10.41 -3.56
CA ASP A 211 3.56 -11.28 -3.49
C ASP A 211 3.39 -11.86 -2.08
N ASP A 212 4.45 -12.47 -1.55
CA ASP A 212 4.42 -13.10 -0.23
C ASP A 212 4.18 -12.05 0.88
N LEU A 213 4.81 -10.87 0.79
CA LEU A 213 4.56 -9.76 1.73
C LEU A 213 3.12 -9.25 1.66
N PHE A 214 2.59 -9.07 0.45
CA PHE A 214 1.21 -8.62 0.28
C PHE A 214 0.22 -9.62 0.88
N ASP A 215 0.48 -10.92 0.72
CA ASP A 215 -0.31 -11.98 1.34
C ASP A 215 -0.26 -11.93 2.88
N VAL A 216 0.89 -11.63 3.50
CA VAL A 216 1.02 -11.49 4.98
C VAL A 216 0.10 -10.39 5.49
N PHE A 217 0.16 -9.22 4.87
CA PHE A 217 -0.62 -8.03 5.26
C PHE A 217 -2.10 -8.12 4.85
N ASN A 218 -2.47 -9.10 4.02
CA ASN A 218 -3.83 -9.34 3.56
C ASN A 218 -4.29 -10.77 3.88
N SER A 219 -3.81 -11.31 5.00
CA SER A 219 -4.11 -12.65 5.49
C SER A 219 -5.60 -12.82 5.79
N ALA A 220 -6.22 -13.81 5.15
CA ALA A 220 -7.63 -14.15 5.29
C ALA A 220 -7.92 -15.64 5.07
N SER A 221 -6.90 -16.47 4.85
CA SER A 221 -7.04 -17.90 4.57
C SER A 221 -6.04 -18.73 5.41
N PHE A 222 -6.01 -20.05 5.20
CA PHE A 222 -5.06 -20.94 5.89
C PHE A 222 -3.86 -21.34 5.00
N ASP A 223 -3.61 -20.65 3.89
CA ASP A 223 -2.39 -20.87 3.09
C ASP A 223 -1.18 -20.24 3.80
N GLU A 224 0.03 -20.81 3.65
CA GLU A 224 1.22 -20.44 4.48
C GLU A 224 1.40 -18.94 4.76
N CYS A 225 1.51 -18.09 3.73
CA CYS A 225 1.70 -16.64 3.87
C CYS A 225 0.39 -15.86 4.08
N LYS A 226 -0.77 -16.53 4.04
CA LYS A 226 -2.10 -15.94 4.23
C LYS A 226 -2.72 -16.33 5.56
N LYS A 227 -2.04 -17.16 6.35
CA LYS A 227 -2.42 -17.56 7.71
C LYS A 227 -2.40 -16.34 8.63
N PRO A 228 -3.24 -16.32 9.67
CA PRO A 228 -3.12 -15.32 10.73
C PRO A 228 -1.71 -15.30 11.31
N LEU A 229 -1.16 -14.10 11.50
CA LEU A 229 0.14 -13.90 12.14
C LEU A 229 0.11 -14.45 13.58
N SER A 230 1.07 -15.31 13.91
CA SER A 230 1.31 -15.78 15.27
C SER A 230 2.81 -15.89 15.53
N GLU A 231 3.21 -16.03 16.80
CA GLU A 231 4.62 -16.03 17.23
C GLU A 231 5.48 -17.05 16.45
N ASN A 232 4.91 -18.19 16.08
CA ASN A 232 5.62 -19.30 15.44
C ASN A 232 5.49 -19.32 13.91
N THR A 233 4.91 -18.29 13.30
CA THR A 233 4.70 -18.28 11.84
C THR A 233 5.92 -17.82 11.08
N ILE A 234 6.10 -18.36 9.87
CA ILE A 234 7.18 -17.98 8.93
C ILE A 234 7.13 -16.49 8.53
N HIS A 235 5.98 -15.83 8.73
CA HIS A 235 5.80 -14.40 8.46
C HIS A 235 6.88 -13.54 9.13
N TRP A 236 7.28 -13.82 10.36
CA TRP A 236 8.30 -13.01 11.06
C TRP A 236 9.65 -13.04 10.35
N LYS A 237 10.05 -14.21 9.84
CA LYS A 237 11.27 -14.35 9.03
C LYS A 237 11.17 -13.52 7.77
N LEU A 238 10.06 -13.66 7.02
CA LEU A 238 9.81 -12.90 5.80
C LEU A 238 9.79 -11.38 6.04
N LEU A 239 9.15 -10.92 7.11
CA LEU A 239 9.09 -9.50 7.47
C LEU A 239 10.48 -8.93 7.81
N ASN A 240 11.30 -9.69 8.54
CA ASN A 240 12.67 -9.27 8.87
C ASN A 240 13.57 -9.22 7.62
N GLU A 241 13.49 -10.24 6.76
CA GLU A 241 14.23 -10.27 5.49
C GLU A 241 13.80 -9.11 4.57
N ALA A 242 12.49 -8.86 4.47
CA ALA A 242 11.96 -7.73 3.70
C ALA A 242 12.42 -6.38 4.26
N LEU A 243 12.42 -6.22 5.59
CA LEU A 243 12.86 -4.98 6.22
C LEU A 243 14.33 -4.68 5.89
N GLN A 244 15.20 -5.69 5.98
CA GLN A 244 16.61 -5.56 5.59
C GLN A 244 16.74 -5.22 4.10
N PHE A 245 16.02 -5.95 3.24
CA PHE A 245 16.03 -5.72 1.80
C PHE A 245 15.62 -4.29 1.43
N PHE A 246 14.50 -3.79 1.96
CA PHE A 246 14.01 -2.44 1.64
C PHE A 246 14.88 -1.32 2.20
N ASN A 247 15.60 -1.55 3.30
CA ASN A 247 16.55 -0.56 3.84
C ASN A 247 17.78 -0.38 2.94
N GLU A 248 18.15 -1.41 2.19
CA GLU A 248 19.31 -1.43 1.30
C GLU A 248 18.92 -1.23 -0.18
N LEU A 249 17.63 -1.14 -0.49
CA LEU A 249 17.13 -1.02 -1.86
C LEU A 249 17.37 0.40 -2.39
N GLU A 250 18.13 0.48 -3.48
CA GLU A 250 18.43 1.72 -4.18
C GLU A 250 17.53 1.89 -5.40
N ILE A 251 17.09 3.11 -5.67
CA ILE A 251 16.43 3.46 -6.93
C ILE A 251 17.50 3.92 -7.92
N LYS A 252 17.57 3.26 -9.08
CA LYS A 252 18.41 3.69 -10.19
C LYS A 252 17.64 4.60 -11.15
N ASN A 253 18.35 5.60 -11.68
CA ASN A 253 17.84 6.57 -12.65
C ASN A 253 16.68 7.43 -12.10
N ALA A 254 16.69 7.71 -10.78
CA ALA A 254 15.69 8.54 -10.09
C ALA A 254 15.78 10.02 -10.45
#